data_AF-A0AA92TGJ7-F1
#
_entry.id   AF-A0AA92TGJ7-F1
#
_cell.length_a   1.000
_cell.length_b   1.000
_cell.length_c   1.000
_cell.angle_alpha   90.00
_cell.angle_beta   90.00
_cell.angle_gamma   90.00
#
_symmetry.space_group_name_H-M   'P 1'
#
loop_
_entity.id
_entity.type
_entity.pdbx_description
1 polymer ?
#
loop_
_entity_poly.entity_id
_entity_poly.type
_entity_poly.pdbx_seq_one_letter_code
_entity_poly.pdbx_strand_id
1 'polypeptide(L)'
;MASVDATAQKISLGSCITRDGGQFKGEMVSGKPQGKGTTIYKNGDTYEGSYMKGKREGYGVYTFSDGEKYEGQWMQDQQHGKGTYYFQNNNKYVGLWFRDYQHGHGVMFYYNGDKYDGDWYKDKRQGRGVYTYANGAQYKGQWMNDMKNGNGFFNWGDGTTYDGQWLDNQRSGKGTFKYADGDVYIGDWKDDIQDGKGIYKFHNGDIYEGDYVQGERTGIGIFRSAKGAKYNGQFKDGLRTGQGTFIWKNGDIYVGDWMDDLQNGRGKLTKKNGDVFEGEFKNGLVDGNVVIHYADGRRFKGAYHKGKRQGPCIEEDKNGKRFEGTYRNDVRDGRFVEKDRNGQVTAKGAYENGKRFED
;
A
#
# COMPACT_ATOMS: atom_id res chain seq x y z
N MET A 1 39.42 1.56 71.04
CA MET A 1 39.14 1.03 69.69
C MET A 1 38.58 -0.38 69.87
N ALA A 2 37.26 -0.54 69.77
CA ALA A 2 36.65 -1.86 69.83
C ALA A 2 36.76 -2.48 68.43
N SER A 3 37.53 -3.56 68.33
CA SER A 3 37.57 -4.45 67.16
C SER A 3 36.16 -4.97 66.92
N VAL A 4 35.56 -4.61 65.79
CA VAL A 4 34.34 -5.28 65.32
C VAL A 4 34.82 -6.56 64.65
N ASP A 5 34.88 -7.64 65.43
CA ASP A 5 35.11 -8.98 64.90
C ASP A 5 33.95 -9.32 63.96
N ALA A 6 34.21 -9.19 62.65
CA ALA A 6 33.36 -9.73 61.62
C ALA A 6 33.44 -11.26 61.71
N THR A 7 32.60 -11.83 62.57
CA THR A 7 32.37 -13.27 62.61
C THR A 7 31.77 -13.67 61.26
N ALA A 8 32.60 -14.27 60.41
CA ALA A 8 32.15 -14.87 59.16
C ALA A 8 31.04 -15.87 59.51
N GLN A 9 29.82 -15.57 59.08
CA GLN A 9 28.68 -16.44 59.34
C GLN A 9 28.98 -17.80 58.71
N LYS A 10 29.08 -18.84 59.56
CA LYS A 10 29.49 -20.17 59.14
C LYS A 10 28.43 -20.75 58.20
N ILE A 11 28.80 -20.92 56.93
CA ILE A 11 27.99 -21.66 55.95
C ILE A 11 27.94 -23.12 56.41
N SER A 12 26.74 -23.67 56.51
CA SER A 12 26.52 -25.10 56.77
C SER A 12 25.73 -25.71 55.62
N LEU A 13 25.89 -27.02 55.42
CA LEU A 13 24.97 -27.78 54.57
C LEU A 13 23.80 -28.25 55.42
N GLY A 14 22.58 -28.09 54.90
CA GLY A 14 21.38 -28.48 55.62
C GLY A 14 20.15 -28.55 54.72
N SER A 15 19.00 -28.74 55.37
CA SER A 15 17.69 -28.76 54.73
C SER A 15 16.69 -27.94 55.52
N CYS A 16 15.76 -27.29 54.83
CA CYS A 16 14.64 -26.59 55.45
C CYS A 16 13.42 -26.55 54.53
N ILE A 17 12.28 -26.15 55.07
CA ILE A 17 11.14 -25.75 54.25
C ILE A 17 11.30 -24.27 53.92
N THR A 18 11.35 -23.92 52.64
CA THR A 18 11.40 -22.53 52.18
C THR A 18 10.07 -21.82 52.44
N ARG A 19 10.07 -20.49 52.40
CA ARG A 19 8.87 -19.68 52.69
C ARG A 19 7.69 -19.99 51.74
N ASP A 20 8.01 -20.35 50.51
CA ASP A 20 7.08 -20.78 49.46
C ASP A 20 6.76 -22.30 49.50
N GLY A 21 7.16 -23.00 50.57
CA GLY A 21 6.73 -24.38 50.84
C GLY A 21 7.54 -25.48 50.14
N GLY A 22 8.68 -25.13 49.56
CA GLY A 22 9.61 -26.08 48.94
C GLY A 22 10.53 -26.77 49.95
N GLN A 23 10.91 -28.02 49.67
CA GLN A 23 11.91 -28.76 50.43
C GLN A 23 13.30 -28.43 49.89
N PHE A 24 14.02 -27.56 50.59
CA PHE A 24 15.37 -27.13 50.23
C PHE A 24 16.44 -28.05 50.81
N LYS A 25 17.51 -28.26 50.05
CA LYS A 25 18.77 -28.87 50.47
C LYS A 25 19.95 -28.09 49.86
N GLY A 26 20.88 -27.63 50.69
CA GLY A 26 22.04 -26.87 50.20
C GLY A 26 22.73 -26.06 51.28
N GLU A 27 23.43 -25.00 50.84
CA GLU A 27 24.15 -24.05 51.67
C GLU A 27 23.18 -23.17 52.48
N MET A 28 23.46 -23.04 53.78
CA MET A 28 22.59 -22.43 54.77
C MET A 28 23.40 -21.48 55.66
N VAL A 29 22.80 -20.35 56.01
CA VAL A 29 23.32 -19.42 57.01
C VAL A 29 22.18 -18.99 57.94
N SER A 30 22.39 -19.11 59.25
CA SER A 30 21.40 -18.75 60.28
C SER A 30 20.02 -19.39 60.05
N GLY A 31 20.00 -20.67 59.63
CA GLY A 31 18.79 -21.43 59.38
C GLY A 31 18.05 -21.07 58.09
N LYS A 32 18.64 -20.24 57.22
CA LYS A 32 18.05 -19.83 55.94
C LYS A 32 18.92 -20.27 54.76
N PRO A 33 18.33 -20.60 53.60
CA PRO A 33 19.07 -20.82 52.35
C PRO A 33 19.96 -19.61 52.02
N GLN A 34 21.25 -19.87 51.77
CA GLN A 34 22.26 -18.87 51.44
C GLN A 34 23.38 -19.54 50.63
N GLY A 35 23.58 -19.15 49.38
CA GLY A 35 24.50 -19.80 48.47
C GLY A 35 23.81 -20.84 47.58
N LYS A 36 24.49 -21.91 47.16
CA LYS A 36 23.95 -22.91 46.23
C LYS A 36 23.02 -23.92 46.92
N GLY A 37 21.95 -24.32 46.24
CA GLY A 37 21.13 -25.44 46.67
C GLY A 37 20.02 -25.80 45.70
N THR A 38 19.29 -26.85 46.08
CA THR A 38 18.18 -27.41 45.31
C THR A 38 16.91 -27.39 46.16
N THR A 39 15.78 -27.04 45.55
CA THR A 39 14.46 -27.06 46.17
C THR A 39 13.51 -27.90 45.33
N ILE A 40 12.76 -28.80 45.98
CA ILE A 40 11.68 -29.57 45.37
C ILE A 40 10.35 -29.10 45.96
N TYR A 41 9.43 -28.69 45.11
CA TYR A 41 8.12 -28.19 45.51
C TYR A 41 7.08 -29.31 45.49
N LYS A 42 5.98 -29.15 46.27
CA LYS A 42 4.92 -30.15 46.36
C LYS A 42 4.20 -30.44 45.04
N ASN A 43 4.17 -29.46 44.14
CA ASN A 43 3.60 -29.59 42.80
C ASN A 43 4.56 -30.30 41.82
N GLY A 44 5.77 -30.67 42.25
CA GLY A 44 6.77 -31.33 41.41
C GLY A 44 7.75 -30.37 40.74
N ASP A 45 7.56 -29.04 40.87
CA ASP A 45 8.53 -28.08 40.37
C ASP A 45 9.86 -28.22 41.11
N THR A 46 10.94 -27.83 40.44
CA THR A 46 12.28 -27.83 41.04
C THR A 46 13.00 -26.54 40.78
N TYR A 47 13.82 -26.10 41.73
CA TYR A 47 14.78 -25.03 41.55
C TYR A 47 16.17 -25.51 41.94
N GLU A 48 17.17 -25.24 41.10
CA GLU A 48 18.58 -25.43 41.40
C GLU A 48 19.33 -24.14 41.12
N GLY A 49 19.93 -23.54 42.14
CA GLY A 49 20.59 -22.26 41.96
C GLY A 49 21.04 -21.59 43.24
N SER A 50 21.28 -20.29 43.13
CA SER A 50 21.76 -19.46 44.23
C SER A 50 20.61 -18.86 45.05
N TYR A 51 20.86 -18.75 46.36
CA TYR A 51 19.96 -18.19 47.34
C TYR A 51 20.63 -17.06 48.11
N MET A 52 19.86 -16.03 48.46
CA MET A 52 20.26 -14.98 49.39
C MET A 52 19.15 -14.71 50.40
N LYS A 53 19.47 -14.81 51.69
CA LYS A 53 18.53 -14.58 52.81
C LYS A 53 17.23 -15.38 52.67
N GLY A 54 17.32 -16.61 52.16
CA GLY A 54 16.20 -17.52 51.97
C GLY A 54 15.36 -17.30 50.71
N LYS A 55 15.81 -16.47 49.78
CA LYS A 55 15.16 -16.21 48.48
C LYS A 55 16.06 -16.61 47.32
N ARG A 56 15.49 -16.99 46.18
CA ARG A 56 16.21 -17.22 44.93
C ARG A 56 16.84 -15.91 44.47
N GLU A 57 18.15 -15.92 44.22
CA GLU A 57 18.96 -14.73 43.94
C GLU A 57 20.21 -15.13 43.13
N GLY A 58 20.57 -14.36 42.10
CA GLY A 58 21.68 -14.71 41.22
C GLY A 58 21.26 -15.74 40.17
N TYR A 59 22.16 -16.62 39.73
CA TYR A 59 21.84 -17.56 38.66
C TYR A 59 21.16 -18.83 39.20
N GLY A 60 20.17 -19.34 38.47
CA GLY A 60 19.52 -20.60 38.78
C GLY A 60 18.58 -21.10 37.68
N VAL A 61 18.24 -22.37 37.79
CA VAL A 61 17.34 -23.11 36.91
C VAL A 61 16.07 -23.43 37.68
N TYR A 62 14.92 -23.04 37.15
CA TYR A 62 13.62 -23.49 37.63
C TYR A 62 12.99 -24.37 36.55
N THR A 63 12.69 -25.63 36.91
CA THR A 63 12.01 -26.57 36.03
C THR A 63 10.60 -26.78 36.55
N PHE A 64 9.62 -26.46 35.74
CA PHE A 64 8.21 -26.65 36.06
C PHE A 64 7.81 -28.11 35.83
N SER A 65 6.85 -28.58 36.62
CA SER A 65 6.30 -29.93 36.55
C SER A 65 5.65 -30.27 35.19
N ASP A 66 5.26 -29.28 34.41
CA ASP A 66 4.71 -29.41 33.05
C ASP A 66 5.79 -29.51 31.95
N GLY A 67 7.07 -29.39 32.33
CA GLY A 67 8.23 -29.46 31.44
C GLY A 67 8.77 -28.10 30.99
N GLU A 68 8.11 -26.98 31.32
CA GLU A 68 8.69 -25.65 31.09
C GLU A 68 9.95 -25.45 31.93
N LYS A 69 10.84 -24.57 31.48
CA LYS A 69 12.10 -24.32 32.18
C LYS A 69 12.57 -22.89 32.02
N TYR A 70 12.89 -22.23 33.13
CA TYR A 70 13.65 -20.98 33.13
C TYR A 70 15.08 -21.22 33.61
N GLU A 71 16.05 -20.69 32.88
CA GLU A 71 17.47 -20.74 33.19
C GLU A 71 18.06 -19.34 33.07
N GLY A 72 18.39 -18.71 34.19
CA GLY A 72 18.81 -17.31 34.15
C GLY A 72 19.03 -16.68 35.51
N GLN A 73 19.07 -15.34 35.51
CA GLN A 73 19.23 -14.58 36.74
C GLN A 73 17.89 -14.44 37.48
N TRP A 74 17.98 -14.35 38.81
CA TRP A 74 16.90 -14.23 39.77
C TRP A 74 17.21 -13.08 40.70
N MET A 75 16.20 -12.33 41.11
CA MET A 75 16.30 -11.30 42.15
C MET A 75 15.05 -11.35 43.02
N GLN A 76 15.22 -11.57 44.32
CA GLN A 76 14.10 -11.60 45.27
C GLN A 76 12.95 -12.54 44.86
N ASP A 77 13.28 -13.77 44.48
CA ASP A 77 12.35 -14.80 44.01
C ASP A 77 11.72 -14.56 42.62
N GLN A 78 12.15 -13.53 41.89
CA GLN A 78 11.62 -13.21 40.57
C GLN A 78 12.65 -13.43 39.47
N GLN A 79 12.22 -13.85 38.29
CA GLN A 79 13.05 -13.89 37.09
C GLN A 79 13.49 -12.45 36.75
N HIS A 80 14.79 -12.28 36.50
CA HIS A 80 15.40 -10.97 36.33
C HIS A 80 16.62 -11.06 35.41
N GLY A 81 17.08 -9.94 34.88
CA GLY A 81 18.32 -9.87 34.11
C GLY A 81 18.28 -10.76 32.86
N LYS A 82 19.39 -11.41 32.52
CA LYS A 82 19.47 -12.32 31.37
C LYS A 82 18.96 -13.71 31.75
N GLY A 83 18.12 -14.27 30.91
CA GLY A 83 17.59 -15.61 31.09
C GLY A 83 17.08 -16.23 29.79
N THR A 84 17.01 -17.55 29.80
CA THR A 84 16.40 -18.36 28.76
C THR A 84 15.18 -19.06 29.31
N TYR A 85 14.04 -18.95 28.62
CA TYR A 85 12.82 -19.69 28.93
C TYR A 85 12.52 -20.68 27.82
N TYR A 86 12.28 -21.92 28.20
CA TYR A 86 11.86 -23.02 27.33
C TYR A 86 10.38 -23.28 27.63
N PHE A 87 9.54 -23.05 26.62
CA PHE A 87 8.10 -23.22 26.72
C PHE A 87 7.70 -24.65 26.40
N GLN A 88 6.55 -25.08 26.93
CA GLN A 88 6.03 -26.43 26.71
C GLN A 88 5.74 -26.72 25.23
N ASN A 89 5.41 -25.68 24.46
CA ASN A 89 5.16 -25.76 23.03
C ASN A 89 6.44 -25.77 22.16
N ASN A 90 7.62 -25.93 22.76
CA ASN A 90 8.94 -25.87 22.12
C ASN A 90 9.36 -24.48 21.63
N ASN A 91 8.65 -23.40 22.00
CA ASN A 91 9.20 -22.06 21.86
C ASN A 91 10.38 -21.87 22.82
N LYS A 92 11.22 -20.90 22.52
CA LYS A 92 12.35 -20.52 23.36
C LYS A 92 12.53 -19.01 23.34
N TYR A 93 12.55 -18.38 24.51
CA TYR A 93 12.95 -16.97 24.65
C TYR A 93 14.36 -16.89 25.23
N VAL A 94 15.22 -16.07 24.64
CA VAL A 94 16.55 -15.74 25.14
C VAL A 94 16.67 -14.22 25.22
N GLY A 95 16.68 -13.65 26.43
CA GLY A 95 16.67 -12.21 26.54
C GLY A 95 16.68 -11.69 27.95
N LEU A 96 16.31 -10.42 28.05
CA LEU A 96 16.18 -9.72 29.31
C LEU A 96 14.80 -9.98 29.96
N TRP A 97 14.81 -10.03 31.29
CA TRP A 97 13.68 -10.28 32.17
C TRP A 97 13.65 -9.22 33.26
N PHE A 98 12.44 -8.80 33.63
CA PHE A 98 12.23 -7.86 34.73
C PHE A 98 10.95 -8.21 35.49
N ARG A 99 11.12 -8.69 36.73
CA ARG A 99 10.01 -9.04 37.64
C ARG A 99 9.06 -10.06 36.99
N ASP A 100 9.62 -11.18 36.55
CA ASP A 100 8.89 -12.31 35.93
C ASP A 100 8.36 -12.06 34.51
N TYR A 101 8.61 -10.88 33.92
CA TYR A 101 8.21 -10.54 32.56
C TYR A 101 9.40 -10.49 31.60
N GLN A 102 9.21 -10.92 30.36
CA GLN A 102 10.10 -10.60 29.25
C GLN A 102 10.10 -9.08 29.06
N HIS A 103 11.30 -8.49 29.03
CA HIS A 103 11.46 -7.04 29.06
C HIS A 103 12.79 -6.62 28.45
N GLY A 104 12.82 -5.53 27.68
CA GLY A 104 14.03 -5.07 26.99
C GLY A 104 14.35 -5.95 25.79
N HIS A 105 15.61 -6.03 25.38
CA HIS A 105 15.98 -6.80 24.20
C HIS A 105 15.93 -8.31 24.45
N GLY A 106 15.34 -9.05 23.52
CA GLY A 106 15.26 -10.50 23.58
C GLY A 106 14.93 -11.14 22.23
N VAL A 107 15.28 -12.41 22.11
CA VAL A 107 15.06 -13.23 20.91
C VAL A 107 14.08 -14.34 21.25
N MET A 108 12.94 -14.37 20.57
CA MET A 108 12.00 -15.48 20.61
C MET A 108 12.20 -16.37 19.38
N PHE A 109 12.37 -17.66 19.64
CA PHE A 109 12.37 -18.73 18.65
C PHE A 109 11.04 -19.47 18.79
N TYR A 110 10.27 -19.53 17.71
CA TYR A 110 8.99 -20.20 17.70
C TYR A 110 9.13 -21.63 17.16
N TYR A 111 8.30 -22.55 17.65
CA TYR A 111 8.29 -23.95 17.24
C TYR A 111 8.04 -24.14 15.73
N ASN A 112 7.32 -23.20 15.12
CA ASN A 112 7.01 -23.20 13.69
C ASN A 112 8.20 -22.76 12.81
N GLY A 113 9.34 -22.41 13.41
CA GLY A 113 10.54 -21.92 12.73
C GLY A 113 10.62 -20.40 12.60
N ASP A 114 9.59 -19.66 13.02
CA ASP A 114 9.65 -18.20 13.07
C ASP A 114 10.62 -17.72 14.15
N LYS A 115 11.11 -16.49 14.00
CA LYS A 115 12.01 -15.83 14.96
C LYS A 115 11.62 -14.36 15.11
N TYR A 116 11.52 -13.87 16.35
CA TYR A 116 11.50 -12.44 16.65
C TYR A 116 12.79 -12.04 17.37
N ASP A 117 13.41 -10.95 16.93
CA ASP A 117 14.63 -10.38 17.50
C ASP A 117 14.40 -8.88 17.71
N GLY A 118 14.20 -8.44 18.95
CA GLY A 118 13.84 -7.05 19.22
C GLY A 118 13.47 -6.73 20.67
N ASP A 119 12.82 -5.58 20.87
CA ASP A 119 12.43 -5.12 22.19
C ASP A 119 11.11 -5.76 22.67
N TRP A 120 11.03 -5.95 23.99
CA TRP A 120 9.90 -6.53 24.72
C TRP A 120 9.51 -5.61 25.87
N TYR A 121 8.22 -5.60 26.19
CA TYR A 121 7.69 -4.93 27.38
C TYR A 121 6.51 -5.73 27.93
N LYS A 122 6.68 -6.30 29.13
CA LYS A 122 5.65 -7.09 29.81
C LYS A 122 5.09 -8.21 28.92
N ASP A 123 5.98 -9.08 28.45
CA ASP A 123 5.70 -10.23 27.58
C ASP A 123 5.19 -9.91 26.17
N LYS A 124 5.15 -8.64 25.78
CA LYS A 124 4.72 -8.20 24.45
C LYS A 124 5.87 -7.64 23.65
N ARG A 125 5.90 -7.92 22.35
CA ARG A 125 6.79 -7.22 21.41
C ARG A 125 6.45 -5.73 21.40
N GLN A 126 7.48 -4.91 21.54
CA GLN A 126 7.38 -3.46 21.71
C GLN A 126 8.58 -2.82 21.00
N GLY A 127 8.53 -1.51 20.72
CA GLY A 127 9.72 -0.78 20.27
C GLY A 127 10.15 -1.20 18.87
N ARG A 128 11.41 -1.63 18.68
CA ARG A 128 11.93 -2.06 17.37
C ARG A 128 12.25 -3.54 17.39
N GLY A 129 11.97 -4.22 16.27
CA GLY A 129 12.29 -5.63 16.14
C GLY A 129 12.20 -6.16 14.72
N VAL A 130 12.82 -7.30 14.52
CA VAL A 130 12.82 -8.07 13.26
C VAL A 130 12.08 -9.38 13.50
N TYR A 131 10.98 -9.59 12.80
CA TYR A 131 10.29 -10.86 12.73
C TYR A 131 10.67 -11.55 11.42
N THR A 132 11.31 -12.71 11.51
CA THR A 132 11.66 -13.56 10.38
C THR A 132 10.74 -14.76 10.41
N TYR A 133 9.97 -14.93 9.34
CA TYR A 133 9.06 -16.06 9.17
C TYR A 133 9.85 -17.29 8.69
N ALA A 134 9.36 -18.49 8.99
CA ALA A 134 9.98 -19.75 8.59
C ALA A 134 10.15 -19.90 7.07
N ASN A 135 9.27 -19.26 6.28
CA ASN A 135 9.36 -19.22 4.83
C ASN A 135 10.39 -18.21 4.27
N GLY A 136 11.12 -17.50 5.14
CA GLY A 136 12.12 -16.50 4.77
C GLY A 136 11.58 -15.07 4.62
N ALA A 137 10.27 -14.86 4.67
CA ALA A 137 9.71 -13.51 4.73
C ALA A 137 10.20 -12.78 5.99
N GLN A 138 10.29 -11.45 5.94
CA GLN A 138 10.79 -10.66 7.06
C GLN A 138 10.06 -9.34 7.21
N TYR A 139 9.66 -9.01 8.44
CA TYR A 139 9.27 -7.66 8.84
C TYR A 139 10.33 -7.08 9.75
N LYS A 140 10.79 -5.87 9.42
CA LYS A 140 11.71 -5.06 10.24
C LYS A 140 11.07 -3.71 10.47
N GLY A 141 10.69 -3.42 11.71
CA GLY A 141 10.00 -2.17 11.98
C GLY A 141 9.66 -1.97 13.45
N GLN A 142 8.75 -1.03 13.65
CA GLN A 142 8.22 -0.70 14.96
C GLN A 142 7.09 -1.66 15.36
N TRP A 143 7.00 -1.90 16.67
CA TRP A 143 6.03 -2.79 17.32
C TRP A 143 5.39 -2.08 18.52
N MET A 144 4.11 -2.35 18.73
CA MET A 144 3.34 -1.88 19.87
C MET A 144 2.38 -2.98 20.29
N ASN A 145 2.46 -3.45 21.53
CA ASN A 145 1.54 -4.46 22.08
C ASN A 145 1.38 -5.69 21.15
N ASP A 146 2.49 -6.28 20.69
CA ASP A 146 2.54 -7.41 19.75
C ASP A 146 2.07 -7.16 18.32
N MET A 147 1.77 -5.91 17.96
CA MET A 147 1.33 -5.54 16.61
C MET A 147 2.37 -4.68 15.90
N LYS A 148 2.49 -4.85 14.57
CA LYS A 148 3.26 -3.93 13.73
C LYS A 148 2.58 -2.57 13.78
N ASN A 149 3.33 -1.54 14.17
CA ASN A 149 2.77 -0.23 14.43
C ASN A 149 3.88 0.83 14.25
N GLY A 150 3.61 1.91 13.53
CA GLY A 150 4.62 2.90 13.14
C GLY A 150 5.30 2.53 11.81
N ASN A 151 6.55 2.92 11.61
CA ASN A 151 7.27 2.66 10.35
C ASN A 151 7.87 1.24 10.33
N GLY A 152 7.78 0.58 9.19
CA GLY A 152 8.34 -0.75 9.00
C GLY A 152 8.50 -1.15 7.54
N PHE A 153 9.51 -1.99 7.31
CA PHE A 153 9.79 -2.64 6.04
C PHE A 153 9.38 -4.12 6.11
N PHE A 154 8.58 -4.56 5.15
CA PHE A 154 8.21 -5.97 4.98
C PHE A 154 8.73 -6.45 3.63
N ASN A 155 9.50 -7.55 3.63
CA ASN A 155 9.84 -8.35 2.45
C ASN A 155 9.13 -9.71 2.51
N TRP A 156 8.28 -10.02 1.54
CA TRP A 156 7.53 -11.28 1.49
C TRP A 156 8.36 -12.45 0.95
N GLY A 157 9.55 -12.20 0.41
CA GLY A 157 10.46 -13.22 -0.12
C GLY A 157 10.20 -13.61 -1.58
N ASP A 158 9.07 -13.21 -2.15
CA ASP A 158 8.67 -13.41 -3.55
C ASP A 158 9.07 -12.23 -4.47
N GLY A 159 9.80 -11.23 -3.93
CA GLY A 159 10.11 -9.97 -4.59
C GLY A 159 9.16 -8.83 -4.22
N THR A 160 8.00 -9.13 -3.62
CA THR A 160 7.07 -8.14 -3.08
C THR A 160 7.65 -7.50 -1.82
N THR A 161 7.62 -6.18 -1.75
CA THR A 161 8.08 -5.42 -0.58
C THR A 161 7.18 -4.24 -0.26
N TYR A 162 7.14 -3.85 1.01
CA TYR A 162 6.45 -2.67 1.50
C TYR A 162 7.36 -1.90 2.45
N ASP A 163 7.52 -0.61 2.21
CA ASP A 163 8.22 0.32 3.09
C ASP A 163 7.27 1.47 3.42
N GLY A 164 6.78 1.53 4.66
CA GLY A 164 5.79 2.53 5.03
C GLY A 164 5.26 2.41 6.44
N GLN A 165 4.16 3.09 6.67
CA GLN A 165 3.46 3.16 7.95
C GLN A 165 2.55 1.95 8.17
N TRP A 166 2.48 1.52 9.43
CA TRP A 166 1.69 0.39 9.90
C TRP A 166 0.84 0.85 11.09
N LEU A 167 -0.39 0.36 11.16
CA LEU A 167 -1.27 0.51 12.31
C LEU A 167 -1.92 -0.86 12.57
N ASP A 168 -1.70 -1.40 13.76
CA ASP A 168 -2.34 -2.64 14.23
C ASP A 168 -2.27 -3.80 13.23
N ASN A 169 -1.05 -4.06 12.74
CA ASN A 169 -0.71 -5.08 11.72
C ASN A 169 -1.13 -4.78 10.28
N GLN A 170 -1.79 -3.65 10.00
CA GLN A 170 -2.22 -3.26 8.67
C GLN A 170 -1.36 -2.12 8.12
N ARG A 171 -1.14 -2.09 6.80
CA ARG A 171 -0.54 -0.94 6.13
C ARG A 171 -1.49 0.26 6.26
N SER A 172 -0.95 1.39 6.67
CA SER A 172 -1.70 2.64 6.84
C SER A 172 -0.82 3.84 6.48
N GLY A 173 -1.42 5.04 6.37
CA GLY A 173 -0.67 6.26 6.11
C GLY A 173 0.12 6.20 4.81
N LYS A 174 1.36 6.70 4.79
CA LYS A 174 2.20 6.73 3.58
C LYS A 174 3.05 5.47 3.48
N GLY A 175 3.16 4.91 2.27
CA GLY A 175 4.06 3.80 2.00
C GLY A 175 4.34 3.56 0.52
N THR A 176 5.44 2.85 0.26
CA THR A 176 5.84 2.35 -1.05
C THR A 176 5.65 0.84 -1.06
N PHE A 177 4.82 0.34 -1.97
CA PHE A 177 4.62 -1.09 -2.22
C PHE A 177 5.21 -1.42 -3.58
N LYS A 178 6.18 -2.33 -3.61
CA LYS A 178 6.73 -2.90 -4.85
C LYS A 178 6.17 -4.29 -5.01
N TYR A 179 5.49 -4.54 -6.12
CA TYR A 179 4.92 -5.82 -6.47
C TYR A 179 5.99 -6.72 -7.09
N ALA A 180 5.83 -8.04 -6.98
CA ALA A 180 6.76 -9.02 -7.56
C ALA A 180 6.86 -8.94 -9.10
N ASP A 181 5.80 -8.47 -9.77
CA ASP A 181 5.79 -8.22 -11.21
C ASP A 181 6.57 -6.95 -11.63
N GLY A 182 7.01 -6.14 -10.66
CA GLY A 182 7.76 -4.90 -10.88
C GLY A 182 6.90 -3.64 -10.89
N ASP A 183 5.57 -3.74 -10.71
CA ASP A 183 4.73 -2.58 -10.46
C ASP A 183 5.12 -1.93 -9.11
N VAL A 184 4.91 -0.62 -9.00
CA VAL A 184 5.22 0.14 -7.78
C VAL A 184 4.12 1.14 -7.48
N TYR A 185 3.51 1.02 -6.30
CA TYR A 185 2.62 2.04 -5.74
C TYR A 185 3.34 2.86 -4.67
N ILE A 186 3.21 4.19 -4.74
CA ILE A 186 3.73 5.14 -3.75
C ILE A 186 2.57 6.05 -3.37
N GLY A 187 2.05 5.94 -2.15
CA GLY A 187 0.87 6.73 -1.80
C GLY A 187 0.32 6.47 -0.42
N ASP A 188 -0.92 6.92 -0.25
CA ASP A 188 -1.71 6.70 0.95
C ASP A 188 -2.29 5.28 1.00
N TRP A 189 -2.35 4.76 2.22
CA TRP A 189 -2.87 3.46 2.61
C TRP A 189 -3.83 3.64 3.78
N LYS A 190 -4.90 2.86 3.77
CA LYS A 190 -5.84 2.73 4.87
C LYS A 190 -6.34 1.31 4.93
N ASP A 191 -6.22 0.69 6.10
CA ASP A 191 -6.70 -0.67 6.35
C ASP A 191 -6.24 -1.68 5.28
N ASP A 192 -4.92 -1.65 4.96
CA ASP A 192 -4.27 -2.47 3.92
C ASP A 192 -4.65 -2.16 2.45
N ILE A 193 -5.43 -1.11 2.20
CA ILE A 193 -5.93 -0.75 0.87
C ILE A 193 -5.39 0.63 0.46
N GLN A 194 -5.17 0.84 -0.83
CA GLN A 194 -4.81 2.16 -1.38
C GLN A 194 -6.00 3.11 -1.23
N ASP A 195 -5.86 4.19 -0.48
CA ASP A 195 -6.96 5.10 -0.17
C ASP A 195 -6.38 6.50 0.13
N GLY A 196 -6.68 7.48 -0.71
CA GLY A 196 -6.05 8.81 -0.69
C GLY A 196 -5.27 9.09 -1.98
N LYS A 197 -4.12 9.77 -1.91
CA LYS A 197 -3.33 10.14 -3.10
C LYS A 197 -2.21 9.15 -3.33
N GLY A 198 -1.99 8.78 -4.60
CA GLY A 198 -0.94 7.84 -4.95
C GLY A 198 -0.39 7.98 -6.36
N ILE A 199 0.82 7.45 -6.55
CA ILE A 199 1.49 7.29 -7.83
C ILE A 199 1.66 5.78 -8.05
N TYR A 200 1.08 5.28 -9.15
CA TYR A 200 1.25 3.91 -9.60
C TYR A 200 2.16 3.90 -10.82
N LYS A 201 3.30 3.23 -10.71
CA LYS A 201 4.25 3.00 -11.80
C LYS A 201 4.08 1.57 -12.25
N PHE A 202 3.56 1.39 -13.44
CA PHE A 202 3.38 0.08 -14.04
C PHE A 202 4.73 -0.41 -14.58
N HIS A 203 4.96 -1.71 -14.56
CA HIS A 203 6.14 -2.40 -15.08
C HIS A 203 6.35 -2.09 -16.56
N ASN A 204 5.26 -1.89 -17.31
CA ASN A 204 5.31 -1.49 -18.72
C ASN A 204 5.81 -0.04 -18.94
N GLY A 205 6.09 0.71 -17.86
CA GLY A 205 6.55 2.10 -17.85
C GLY A 205 5.45 3.16 -17.85
N ASP A 206 4.18 2.76 -17.91
CA ASP A 206 3.06 3.67 -17.72
C ASP A 206 3.07 4.20 -16.26
N ILE A 207 2.55 5.41 -16.06
CA ILE A 207 2.47 6.05 -14.75
C ILE A 207 1.09 6.67 -14.59
N TYR A 208 0.44 6.37 -13.47
CA TYR A 208 -0.74 7.07 -13.00
C TYR A 208 -0.41 7.85 -11.72
N GLU A 209 -0.92 9.07 -11.61
CA GLU A 209 -0.85 9.90 -10.40
C GLU A 209 -2.24 10.48 -10.14
N GLY A 210 -2.84 10.22 -8.99
CA GLY A 210 -4.20 10.67 -8.71
C GLY A 210 -4.79 10.17 -7.40
N ASP A 211 -6.11 10.28 -7.29
CA ASP A 211 -6.87 9.87 -6.11
C ASP A 211 -7.27 8.39 -6.20
N TYR A 212 -7.31 7.74 -5.03
CA TYR A 212 -7.71 6.36 -4.81
C TYR A 212 -8.77 6.31 -3.73
N VAL A 213 -9.78 5.47 -3.93
CA VAL A 213 -10.76 5.10 -2.90
C VAL A 213 -10.95 3.60 -2.98
N GLN A 214 -10.72 2.91 -1.85
CA GLN A 214 -10.87 1.44 -1.79
C GLN A 214 -10.10 0.68 -2.88
N GLY A 215 -8.89 1.13 -3.20
CA GLY A 215 -8.03 0.50 -4.21
C GLY A 215 -8.29 0.97 -5.64
N GLU A 216 -9.39 1.69 -5.88
CA GLU A 216 -9.79 2.10 -7.21
C GLU A 216 -9.36 3.54 -7.53
N ARG A 217 -8.80 3.73 -8.73
CA ARG A 217 -8.44 5.07 -9.24
C ARG A 217 -9.71 5.88 -9.47
N THR A 218 -9.77 7.07 -8.89
CA THR A 218 -10.93 7.95 -8.91
C THR A 218 -10.48 9.42 -8.94
N GLY A 219 -11.44 10.34 -8.94
CA GLY A 219 -11.16 11.78 -8.84
C GLY A 219 -10.33 12.30 -10.02
N ILE A 220 -9.49 13.32 -9.77
CA ILE A 220 -8.63 13.90 -10.82
C ILE A 220 -7.30 13.14 -10.84
N GLY A 221 -6.89 12.71 -12.03
CA GLY A 221 -5.64 11.99 -12.21
C GLY A 221 -4.91 12.36 -13.50
N ILE A 222 -3.61 12.05 -13.50
CA ILE A 222 -2.72 12.17 -14.64
C ILE A 222 -2.24 10.77 -14.99
N PHE A 223 -2.55 10.32 -16.20
CA PHE A 223 -2.01 9.09 -16.76
C PHE A 223 -0.98 9.44 -17.85
N ARG A 224 0.19 8.83 -17.79
CA ARG A 224 1.28 8.97 -18.76
C ARG A 224 1.63 7.59 -19.25
N SER A 225 1.45 7.33 -20.53
CA SER A 225 1.91 6.07 -21.10
C SER A 225 3.40 6.13 -21.41
N ALA A 226 4.10 5.02 -21.20
CA ALA A 226 5.45 4.79 -21.72
C ALA A 226 5.55 5.05 -23.24
N LYS A 227 4.44 4.86 -23.96
CA LYS A 227 4.35 5.07 -25.42
C LYS A 227 4.16 6.56 -25.80
N GLY A 228 4.12 7.47 -24.83
CA GLY A 228 4.10 8.93 -25.05
C GLY A 228 2.71 9.58 -25.05
N ALA A 229 1.63 8.81 -24.89
CA ALA A 229 0.29 9.39 -24.70
C ALA A 229 0.13 9.92 -23.27
N LYS A 230 -0.68 10.95 -23.08
CA LYS A 230 -0.96 11.54 -21.76
C LYS A 230 -2.43 11.87 -21.62
N TYR A 231 -3.02 11.54 -20.47
CA TYR A 231 -4.34 11.98 -20.06
C TYR A 231 -4.24 12.79 -18.77
N ASN A 232 -5.04 13.85 -18.67
CA ASN A 232 -5.25 14.61 -17.44
C ASN A 232 -6.75 14.90 -17.32
N GLY A 233 -7.42 14.30 -16.35
CA GLY A 233 -8.87 14.43 -16.22
C GLY A 233 -9.45 13.53 -15.13
N GLN A 234 -10.77 13.37 -15.16
CA GLN A 234 -11.50 12.61 -14.14
C GLN A 234 -11.42 11.11 -14.39
N PHE A 235 -11.34 10.35 -13.30
CA PHE A 235 -11.42 8.90 -13.26
C PHE A 235 -12.57 8.46 -12.36
N LYS A 236 -13.17 7.33 -12.70
CA LYS A 236 -14.11 6.61 -11.85
C LYS A 236 -13.92 5.12 -12.10
N ASP A 237 -13.73 4.35 -11.04
CA ASP A 237 -13.53 2.90 -11.09
C ASP A 237 -12.43 2.50 -12.10
N GLY A 238 -11.33 3.26 -12.13
CA GLY A 238 -10.22 3.03 -13.04
C GLY A 238 -10.38 3.56 -14.47
N LEU A 239 -11.58 3.96 -14.89
CA LEU A 239 -11.89 4.42 -16.24
C LEU A 239 -11.90 5.94 -16.34
N ARG A 240 -11.47 6.48 -17.48
CA ARG A 240 -11.59 7.93 -17.76
C ARG A 240 -13.07 8.28 -17.89
N THR A 241 -13.47 9.34 -17.19
CA THR A 241 -14.84 9.84 -17.16
C THR A 241 -14.84 11.37 -17.13
N GLY A 242 -16.01 11.98 -17.26
CA GLY A 242 -16.21 13.42 -17.14
C GLY A 242 -15.24 14.24 -17.99
N GLN A 243 -14.77 15.38 -17.47
CA GLN A 243 -13.91 16.28 -18.24
C GLN A 243 -12.44 15.85 -18.20
N GLY A 244 -11.78 15.89 -19.36
CA GLY A 244 -10.36 15.57 -19.45
C GLY A 244 -9.68 15.98 -20.75
N THR A 245 -8.36 16.14 -20.67
CA THR A 245 -7.46 16.38 -21.80
C THR A 245 -6.68 15.12 -22.12
N PHE A 246 -6.71 14.65 -23.37
CA PHE A 246 -5.88 13.57 -23.87
C PHE A 246 -4.97 14.07 -24.98
N ILE A 247 -3.68 13.78 -24.85
CA ILE A 247 -2.64 14.07 -25.84
C ILE A 247 -2.16 12.73 -26.38
N TRP A 248 -2.40 12.48 -27.66
CA TRP A 248 -1.91 11.27 -28.33
C TRP A 248 -0.42 11.41 -28.66
N LYS A 249 0.26 10.27 -28.84
CA LYS A 249 1.65 10.21 -29.31
C LYS A 249 1.86 10.97 -30.62
N ASN A 250 0.86 10.97 -31.51
CA ASN A 250 0.92 11.65 -32.78
C ASN A 250 0.82 13.18 -32.66
N GLY A 251 0.59 13.73 -31.46
CA GLY A 251 0.42 15.16 -31.21
C GLY A 251 -1.02 15.67 -31.32
N ASP A 252 -1.99 14.81 -31.63
CA ASP A 252 -3.40 15.18 -31.53
C ASP A 252 -3.74 15.46 -30.05
N ILE A 253 -4.68 16.38 -29.83
CA ILE A 253 -5.14 16.79 -28.50
C ILE A 253 -6.66 16.79 -28.49
N TYR A 254 -7.27 16.12 -27.52
CA TYR A 254 -8.70 16.19 -27.26
C TYR A 254 -8.92 16.79 -25.89
N VAL A 255 -9.82 17.76 -25.80
CA VAL A 255 -10.31 18.36 -24.56
C VAL A 255 -11.82 18.23 -24.56
N GLY A 256 -12.41 17.53 -23.59
CA GLY A 256 -13.86 17.39 -23.51
C GLY A 256 -14.33 16.29 -22.58
N ASP A 257 -15.58 15.89 -22.77
CA ASP A 257 -16.25 14.85 -21.99
C ASP A 257 -15.79 13.44 -22.37
N TRP A 258 -15.73 12.57 -21.37
CA TRP A 258 -15.35 11.17 -21.41
C TRP A 258 -16.38 10.30 -20.69
N MET A 259 -16.58 9.09 -21.18
CA MET A 259 -17.36 8.04 -20.52
C MET A 259 -16.72 6.71 -20.85
N ASP A 260 -16.39 5.93 -19.81
CA ASP A 260 -15.82 4.58 -19.93
C ASP A 260 -14.67 4.53 -20.95
N ASP A 261 -13.67 5.39 -20.75
CA ASP A 261 -12.47 5.49 -21.59
C ASP A 261 -12.65 6.03 -23.02
N LEU A 262 -13.86 6.41 -23.40
CA LEU A 262 -14.20 6.92 -24.73
C LEU A 262 -14.61 8.40 -24.69
N GLN A 263 -14.29 9.15 -25.75
CA GLN A 263 -14.85 10.49 -25.93
C GLN A 263 -16.37 10.39 -26.05
N ASN A 264 -17.10 11.10 -25.19
CA ASN A 264 -18.55 10.98 -25.12
C ASN A 264 -19.14 12.24 -24.48
N GLY A 265 -19.86 13.05 -25.26
CA GLY A 265 -20.34 14.38 -24.88
C GLY A 265 -19.69 15.47 -25.75
N ARG A 266 -19.49 16.67 -25.21
CA ARG A 266 -18.90 17.79 -25.95
C ARG A 266 -17.39 17.76 -25.85
N GLY A 267 -16.72 18.09 -26.95
CA GLY A 267 -15.27 18.18 -26.95
C GLY A 267 -14.69 18.92 -28.15
N LYS A 268 -13.38 19.12 -28.07
CA LYS A 268 -12.54 19.73 -29.10
C LYS A 268 -11.34 18.85 -29.38
N LEU A 269 -11.27 18.31 -30.59
CA LEU A 269 -10.14 17.55 -31.11
C LEU A 269 -9.31 18.44 -32.03
N THR A 270 -8.10 18.78 -31.60
CA THR A 270 -7.08 19.46 -32.40
C THR A 270 -6.11 18.43 -32.95
N LYS A 271 -6.04 18.29 -34.25
CA LYS A 271 -5.13 17.39 -34.96
C LYS A 271 -3.75 18.01 -35.09
N LYS A 272 -2.70 17.19 -35.16
CA LYS A 272 -1.32 17.66 -35.39
C LYS A 272 -1.17 18.48 -36.68
N ASN A 273 -1.97 18.18 -37.70
CA ASN A 273 -1.94 18.94 -38.96
C ASN A 273 -2.59 20.33 -38.85
N GLY A 274 -3.22 20.66 -37.71
CA GLY A 274 -3.91 21.94 -37.48
C GLY A 274 -5.43 21.88 -37.64
N ASP A 275 -6.00 20.75 -38.09
CA ASP A 275 -7.46 20.60 -38.18
C ASP A 275 -8.08 20.58 -36.78
N VAL A 276 -9.19 21.28 -36.60
CA VAL A 276 -9.90 21.38 -35.31
C VAL A 276 -11.34 20.93 -35.51
N PHE A 277 -11.77 19.93 -34.74
CA PHE A 277 -13.14 19.43 -34.69
C PHE A 277 -13.72 19.78 -33.33
N GLU A 278 -14.79 20.57 -33.28
CA GLU A 278 -15.43 21.03 -32.04
C GLU A 278 -16.92 20.73 -32.08
N GLY A 279 -17.42 19.90 -31.17
CA GLY A 279 -18.79 19.41 -31.21
C GLY A 279 -19.06 18.20 -30.35
N GLU A 280 -20.05 17.42 -30.76
CA GLU A 280 -20.52 16.23 -30.06
C GLU A 280 -19.74 14.97 -30.48
N PHE A 281 -19.40 14.15 -29.48
CA PHE A 281 -18.72 12.87 -29.60
C PHE A 281 -19.55 11.79 -28.92
N LYS A 282 -19.53 10.59 -29.47
CA LYS A 282 -20.16 9.41 -28.87
C LYS A 282 -19.33 8.18 -29.16
N ASN A 283 -18.99 7.43 -28.11
CA ASN A 283 -18.19 6.20 -28.20
C ASN A 283 -16.90 6.39 -29.01
N GLY A 284 -16.23 7.52 -28.84
CA GLY A 284 -14.97 7.86 -29.50
C GLY A 284 -15.09 8.37 -30.95
N LEU A 285 -16.30 8.54 -31.47
CA LEU A 285 -16.55 9.08 -32.81
C LEU A 285 -17.17 10.47 -32.72
N VAL A 286 -16.94 11.31 -33.73
CA VAL A 286 -17.75 12.53 -33.94
C VAL A 286 -19.17 12.08 -34.27
N ASP A 287 -20.15 12.48 -33.46
CA ASP A 287 -21.55 12.06 -33.58
C ASP A 287 -22.43 13.15 -32.96
N GLY A 288 -23.29 13.75 -33.76
CA GLY A 288 -24.03 14.96 -33.44
C GLY A 288 -23.48 16.20 -34.16
N ASN A 289 -23.78 17.38 -33.64
CA ASN A 289 -23.41 18.65 -34.30
C ASN A 289 -21.93 19.00 -34.08
N VAL A 290 -21.24 19.39 -35.16
CA VAL A 290 -19.82 19.73 -35.14
C VAL A 290 -19.51 20.96 -36.01
N VAL A 291 -18.52 21.73 -35.57
CA VAL A 291 -17.82 22.75 -36.35
C VAL A 291 -16.39 22.28 -36.57
N ILE A 292 -15.95 22.27 -37.82
CA ILE A 292 -14.59 21.86 -38.21
C ILE A 292 -13.90 23.05 -38.85
N HIS A 293 -12.73 23.40 -38.33
CA HIS A 293 -11.80 24.35 -38.95
C HIS A 293 -10.63 23.56 -39.51
N TYR A 294 -10.50 23.51 -40.84
CA TYR A 294 -9.40 22.83 -41.48
C TYR A 294 -8.17 23.74 -41.56
N ALA A 295 -6.99 23.14 -41.46
CA ALA A 295 -5.72 23.87 -41.50
C ALA A 295 -5.49 24.66 -42.80
N ASP A 296 -6.13 24.24 -43.90
CA ASP A 296 -6.05 24.91 -45.20
C ASP A 296 -7.04 26.08 -45.38
N GLY A 297 -7.75 26.46 -44.31
CA GLY A 297 -8.67 27.58 -44.28
C GLY A 297 -10.13 27.21 -44.59
N ARG A 298 -10.42 25.95 -44.97
CA ARG A 298 -11.81 25.49 -45.12
C ARG A 298 -12.53 25.41 -43.78
N ARG A 299 -13.84 25.56 -43.79
CA ARG A 299 -14.70 25.36 -42.61
C ARG A 299 -15.88 24.47 -42.96
N PHE A 300 -16.32 23.69 -41.98
CA PHE A 300 -17.53 22.87 -42.06
C PHE A 300 -18.35 23.05 -40.79
N LYS A 301 -19.66 23.18 -40.91
CA LYS A 301 -20.62 23.13 -39.80
C LYS A 301 -21.75 22.21 -40.22
N GLY A 302 -21.99 21.13 -39.47
CA GLY A 302 -23.03 20.17 -39.81
C GLY A 302 -23.14 19.08 -38.76
N ALA A 303 -23.91 18.04 -39.07
CA ALA A 303 -24.05 16.89 -38.19
C ALA A 303 -23.29 15.66 -38.70
N TYR A 304 -22.88 14.83 -37.75
CA TYR A 304 -22.32 13.51 -37.97
C TYR A 304 -23.22 12.47 -37.31
N HIS A 305 -23.20 11.25 -37.84
CA HIS A 305 -23.77 10.08 -37.18
C HIS A 305 -22.81 8.91 -37.34
N LYS A 306 -22.40 8.29 -36.23
CA LYS A 306 -21.40 7.20 -36.22
C LYS A 306 -20.15 7.52 -37.03
N GLY A 307 -19.62 8.73 -36.89
CA GLY A 307 -18.41 9.17 -37.58
C GLY A 307 -18.57 9.55 -39.06
N LYS A 308 -19.79 9.56 -39.61
CA LYS A 308 -20.07 9.96 -41.00
C LYS A 308 -20.90 11.24 -41.06
N ARG A 309 -20.64 12.12 -42.03
CA ARG A 309 -21.46 13.33 -42.26
C ARG A 309 -22.90 12.93 -42.58
N GLN A 310 -23.83 13.59 -41.92
CA GLN A 310 -25.25 13.29 -41.97
C GLN A 310 -26.08 14.57 -41.77
N GLY A 311 -27.15 14.73 -42.54
CA GLY A 311 -28.06 15.86 -42.41
C GLY A 311 -27.53 17.18 -42.98
N PRO A 312 -28.19 18.30 -42.66
CA PRO A 312 -27.85 19.62 -43.17
C PRO A 312 -26.45 20.07 -42.74
N CYS A 313 -25.78 20.80 -43.63
CA CYS A 313 -24.44 21.31 -43.42
C CYS A 313 -24.20 22.65 -44.15
N ILE A 314 -23.15 23.32 -43.70
CA ILE A 314 -22.58 24.51 -44.30
C ILE A 314 -21.07 24.24 -44.47
N GLU A 315 -20.58 24.35 -45.69
CA GLU A 315 -19.15 24.33 -46.02
C GLU A 315 -18.74 25.72 -46.50
N GLU A 316 -17.56 26.17 -46.11
CA GLU A 316 -16.95 27.42 -46.57
C GLU A 316 -15.52 27.10 -47.04
N ASP A 317 -15.17 27.49 -48.26
CA ASP A 317 -13.80 27.35 -48.76
C ASP A 317 -12.90 28.50 -48.29
N LYS A 318 -11.59 28.38 -48.54
CA LYS A 318 -10.60 29.40 -48.15
C LYS A 318 -10.83 30.79 -48.76
N ASN A 319 -11.64 30.89 -49.81
CA ASN A 319 -11.96 32.14 -50.50
C ASN A 319 -13.32 32.72 -50.06
N GLY A 320 -14.02 32.07 -49.14
CA GLY A 320 -15.34 32.46 -48.67
C GLY A 320 -16.50 31.96 -49.54
N LYS A 321 -16.26 31.06 -50.52
CA LYS A 321 -17.38 30.41 -51.24
C LYS A 321 -18.07 29.45 -50.27
N ARG A 322 -19.39 29.60 -50.14
CA ARG A 322 -20.21 28.84 -49.21
C ARG A 322 -21.10 27.84 -49.93
N PHE A 323 -21.17 26.63 -49.43
CA PHE A 323 -22.10 25.58 -49.84
C PHE A 323 -23.03 25.26 -48.67
N GLU A 324 -24.34 25.35 -48.88
CA GLU A 324 -25.37 24.92 -47.94
C GLU A 324 -26.07 23.71 -48.55
N GLY A 325 -26.05 22.56 -47.88
CA GLY A 325 -26.63 21.34 -48.44
C GLY A 325 -26.77 20.23 -47.41
N THR A 326 -26.97 19.00 -47.85
CA THR A 326 -27.23 17.86 -46.96
C THR A 326 -26.30 16.68 -47.32
N TYR A 327 -25.87 15.95 -46.28
CA TYR A 327 -25.16 14.69 -46.42
C TYR A 327 -26.02 13.50 -45.97
N ARG A 328 -25.80 12.34 -46.57
CA ARG A 328 -26.27 11.03 -46.11
C ARG A 328 -25.09 10.07 -46.16
N ASN A 329 -24.61 9.62 -45.00
CA ASN A 329 -23.46 8.71 -44.89
C ASN A 329 -22.23 9.16 -45.71
N ASP A 330 -21.78 10.41 -45.51
CA ASP A 330 -20.67 11.05 -46.25
C ASP A 330 -20.90 11.36 -47.73
N VAL A 331 -22.06 11.03 -48.27
CA VAL A 331 -22.45 11.34 -49.65
C VAL A 331 -23.35 12.58 -49.65
N ARG A 332 -23.04 13.58 -50.49
CA ARG A 332 -23.94 14.73 -50.69
C ARG A 332 -25.25 14.23 -51.27
N ASP A 333 -26.37 14.57 -50.64
CA ASP A 333 -27.68 14.04 -50.98
C ASP A 333 -28.77 14.99 -50.47
N GLY A 334 -29.62 15.49 -51.36
CA GLY A 334 -30.63 16.51 -51.09
C GLY A 334 -30.35 17.86 -51.77
N ARG A 335 -31.21 18.84 -51.50
CA ARG A 335 -31.12 20.20 -52.06
C ARG A 335 -29.85 20.93 -51.59
N PHE A 336 -29.29 21.77 -52.46
CA PHE A 336 -28.16 22.63 -52.13
C PHE A 336 -28.29 24.05 -52.68
N VAL A 337 -27.56 24.97 -52.05
CA VAL A 337 -27.35 26.35 -52.49
C VAL A 337 -25.86 26.69 -52.34
N GLU A 338 -25.24 27.19 -53.41
CA GLU A 338 -23.89 27.76 -53.38
C GLU A 338 -23.95 29.29 -53.42
N LYS A 339 -23.16 29.93 -52.57
CA LYS A 339 -23.04 31.39 -52.46
C LYS A 339 -21.57 31.80 -52.61
N ASP A 340 -21.32 32.95 -53.23
CA ASP A 340 -19.99 33.56 -53.23
C ASP A 340 -19.65 34.19 -51.87
N ARG A 341 -18.47 34.82 -51.78
CA ARG A 341 -17.99 35.47 -50.55
C ARG A 341 -18.89 36.62 -50.05
N ASN A 342 -19.69 37.20 -50.94
CA ASN A 342 -20.60 38.31 -50.65
C ASN A 342 -22.01 37.80 -50.31
N GLY A 343 -22.23 36.48 -50.33
CA GLY A 343 -23.52 35.85 -50.08
C GLY A 343 -24.43 35.78 -51.31
N GLN A 344 -23.96 36.16 -52.49
CA GLN A 344 -24.73 36.07 -53.73
C GLN A 344 -24.83 34.61 -54.17
N VAL A 345 -26.04 34.14 -54.44
CA VAL A 345 -26.27 32.77 -54.94
C VAL A 345 -25.61 32.61 -56.30
N THR A 346 -24.73 31.62 -56.42
CA THR A 346 -23.99 31.29 -57.65
C THR A 346 -24.49 30.01 -58.30
N ALA A 347 -25.07 29.09 -57.52
CA ALA A 347 -25.73 27.89 -58.03
C ALA A 347 -26.76 27.37 -57.02
N LYS A 348 -27.75 26.63 -57.50
CA LYS A 348 -28.73 25.89 -56.69
C LYS A 348 -29.11 24.61 -57.44
N GLY A 349 -29.58 23.60 -56.70
CA GLY A 349 -29.98 22.34 -57.31
C GLY A 349 -30.17 21.26 -56.27
N ALA A 350 -29.95 20.01 -56.67
CA ALA A 350 -29.98 18.83 -55.80
C ALA A 350 -28.80 17.90 -56.06
N TYR A 351 -28.39 17.18 -55.03
CA TYR A 351 -27.59 15.97 -55.19
C TYR A 351 -28.50 14.75 -54.99
N GLU A 352 -28.32 13.73 -55.82
CA GLU A 352 -28.89 12.40 -55.58
C GLU A 352 -27.74 11.40 -55.57
N ASN A 353 -27.51 10.78 -54.41
CA ASN A 353 -26.41 9.83 -54.22
C ASN A 353 -25.05 10.35 -54.73
N GLY A 354 -24.74 11.62 -54.43
CA GLY A 354 -23.49 12.28 -54.81
C GLY A 354 -23.45 12.84 -56.23
N LYS A 355 -24.45 12.57 -57.07
CA LYS A 355 -24.56 13.16 -58.42
C LYS A 355 -25.28 14.51 -58.36
N ARG A 356 -24.66 15.55 -58.92
CA ARG A 356 -25.19 16.93 -58.95
C ARG A 356 -26.19 17.12 -60.10
N PHE A 357 -27.31 17.76 -59.80
CA PHE A 357 -28.34 18.22 -60.73
C PHE A 357 -28.60 19.70 -60.43
N GLU A 358 -28.44 20.57 -61.42
CA GLU A 358 -28.65 22.02 -61.26
C GLU A 358 -30.06 22.40 -61.74
N ASP A 359 -30.66 23.39 -61.07
CA ASP A 359 -31.98 23.93 -61.40
C ASP A 359 -31.95 24.94 -62.56
#